data_AF-A0A0S1AV88-F1
#
_entry.id   AF-A0A0S1AV88-F1
#
_cell.length_a   1.000
_cell.length_b   1.000
_cell.length_c   1.000
_cell.angle_alpha   90.00
_cell.angle_beta   90.00
_cell.angle_gamma   90.00
#
_symmetry.space_group_name_H-M   'P 1'
#
loop_
_entity.id
_entity.type
_entity.pdbx_description
1 polymer ?
#
loop_
_entity_poly.entity_id
_entity_poly.type
_entity_poly.pdbx_seq_one_letter_code
_entity_poly.pdbx_strand_id
1 'polypeptide(L)'
;MKEVKTFLLGPGAECRPVTVLATEKVALDTLMCHAPNAGAGVLVDLHVLVDSQGNIARQIDHEGLRYRFSGSNTTWVLVVS
;
A
#
# COMPACT_ATOMS: atom_id res chain seq x y z
N MET A 1 -11.74 -19.44 11.90
CA MET A 1 -10.87 -18.86 10.85
C MET A 1 -9.63 -18.32 11.55
N LYS A 2 -8.42 -18.56 11.04
CA LYS A 2 -7.20 -17.97 11.62
C LYS A 2 -7.19 -16.47 11.31
N GLU A 3 -6.85 -15.65 12.29
CA GLU A 3 -6.67 -14.21 12.11
C GLU A 3 -5.42 -13.98 11.25
N VAL A 4 -5.62 -13.38 10.07
CA VAL A 4 -4.54 -13.03 9.15
C VAL A 4 -3.93 -11.72 9.63
N LYS A 5 -2.63 -11.70 9.92
CA LYS A 5 -1.94 -10.48 10.37
C LYS A 5 -1.17 -9.86 9.22
N THR A 6 -1.40 -8.57 9.01
CA THR A 6 -0.79 -7.81 7.93
C THR A 6 0.25 -6.86 8.48
N PHE A 7 1.40 -6.78 7.83
CA PHE A 7 2.50 -5.91 8.22
C PHE A 7 3.09 -5.19 7.01
N LEU A 8 3.70 -4.04 7.27
CA LEU A 8 4.61 -3.38 6.34
C LEU A 8 6.05 -3.60 6.79
N LEU A 9 6.86 -4.15 5.89
CA LEU A 9 8.30 -4.34 6.07
C LEU A 9 9.08 -3.20 5.39
N GLY A 10 9.89 -2.52 6.17
CA GLY A 10 10.76 -1.42 5.74
C GLY A 10 12.12 -1.91 5.25
N PRO A 11 12.90 -1.05 4.59
CA PRO A 11 14.22 -1.40 4.05
C PRO A 11 15.26 -1.72 5.13
N GLY A 12 15.07 -1.25 6.37
CA GLY A 12 15.91 -1.56 7.53
C GLY A 12 15.42 -2.76 8.34
N ALA A 13 14.56 -3.61 7.75
CA ALA A 13 13.87 -4.72 8.41
C ALA A 13 12.89 -4.28 9.52
N GLU A 14 12.49 -3.01 9.54
CA GLU A 14 11.43 -2.55 10.43
C GLU A 14 10.11 -3.22 10.04
N CYS A 15 9.39 -3.77 11.02
CA CYS A 15 8.11 -4.42 10.78
C CYS A 15 7.01 -3.67 11.54
N ARG A 16 6.03 -3.15 10.79
CA ARG A 16 4.92 -2.39 11.36
C ARG A 16 3.61 -3.15 11.13
N PRO A 17 2.88 -3.55 12.20
CA PRO A 17 1.54 -4.10 12.05
C PRO A 17 0.61 -3.02 11.51
N VAL A 18 -0.24 -3.40 10.55
CA VAL A 18 -1.14 -2.47 9.87
C VAL A 18 -2.52 -3.09 9.70
N THR A 19 -3.51 -2.21 9.57
CA THR A 19 -4.89 -2.58 9.22
C THR A 19 -5.38 -1.74 8.05
N VAL A 20 -6.35 -2.25 7.29
CA VAL A 20 -6.98 -1.49 6.21
C VAL A 20 -7.86 -0.41 6.84
N LEU A 21 -7.55 0.85 6.52
CA LEU A 21 -8.31 2.02 6.94
C LEU A 21 -9.40 2.36 5.91
N ALA A 22 -9.05 2.34 4.62
CA ALA A 22 -9.94 2.71 3.53
C ALA A 22 -9.50 2.07 2.21
N THR A 23 -10.41 2.10 1.24
CA THR A 23 -10.13 1.80 -0.17
C THR A 23 -10.44 3.03 -1.00
N GLU A 24 -9.48 3.47 -1.81
CA GLU A 24 -9.59 4.66 -2.67
C GLU A 24 -9.60 4.22 -4.14
N LYS A 25 -10.47 4.85 -4.96
CA LYS A 25 -10.43 4.68 -6.42
C LYS A 25 -9.52 5.74 -7.03
N VAL A 26 -8.48 5.31 -7.73
CA VAL A 26 -7.55 6.21 -8.42
C VAL A 26 -7.32 5.79 -9.86
N ALA A 27 -6.93 6.73 -10.70
CA ALA A 27 -6.52 6.42 -12.07
C ALA A 27 -5.16 5.70 -12.06
N LEU A 28 -5.07 4.58 -12.77
CA LEU A 28 -3.92 3.67 -12.79
C LEU A 28 -2.63 4.37 -13.28
N ASP A 29 -2.76 5.36 -14.17
CA ASP A 29 -1.66 6.18 -14.67
C ASP A 29 -1.03 7.09 -13.61
N THR A 30 -1.73 7.37 -12.51
CA THR A 30 -1.20 8.14 -11.37
C THR A 30 -0.30 7.31 -10.45
N LEU A 31 -0.28 5.98 -10.62
CA LEU A 31 0.53 5.09 -9.81
C LEU A 31 1.99 5.12 -10.23
N MET A 32 2.88 5.06 -9.24
CA MET A 32 4.32 5.01 -9.48
C MET A 32 4.76 3.74 -10.19
N CYS A 33 4.03 2.64 -10.00
CA CYS A 33 4.29 1.35 -10.62
C CYS A 33 3.00 0.83 -11.29
N HIS A 34 2.84 1.14 -12.57
CA HIS A 34 1.74 0.66 -13.41
C HIS A 34 2.27 -0.04 -14.66
N ALA A 35 1.46 -0.93 -15.24
CA ALA A 35 1.80 -1.57 -16.51
C ALA A 35 1.84 -0.50 -17.63
N PRO A 36 2.86 -0.49 -18.51
CA PRO A 36 3.02 0.56 -19.53
C PRO A 36 1.89 0.61 -20.56
N ASN A 37 1.10 -0.47 -20.68
CA ASN A 37 -0.06 -0.57 -21.56
C ASN A 37 -1.39 -0.37 -20.83
N ALA A 38 -1.37 0.16 -19.60
CA ALA A 38 -2.58 0.53 -18.88
C ALA A 38 -3.38 1.52 -19.74
N GLY A 39 -4.64 1.19 -20.03
CA GLY A 39 -5.53 2.12 -20.75
C GLY A 39 -5.67 3.43 -19.96
N ALA A 40 -5.59 4.56 -20.67
CA ALA A 40 -5.84 5.86 -20.05
C ALA A 40 -7.23 5.87 -19.39
N GLY A 41 -7.33 6.40 -18.17
CA GLY A 41 -8.59 6.48 -17.42
C GLY A 41 -9.06 5.17 -16.77
N VAL A 42 -8.26 4.10 -16.79
CA VAL A 42 -8.55 2.90 -15.99
C VAL A 42 -8.47 3.24 -14.50
N LEU A 43 -9.56 3.02 -13.78
CA LEU A 43 -9.63 3.20 -12.33
C LEU A 43 -9.31 1.88 -11.62
N VAL A 44 -8.49 1.95 -10.57
CA VAL A 44 -8.16 0.83 -9.70
C VAL A 44 -8.47 1.17 -8.24
N ASP A 45 -8.87 0.15 -7.49
CA ASP A 45 -9.04 0.24 -6.04
C ASP A 45 -7.67 0.06 -5.36
N LEU A 46 -7.30 1.01 -4.50
CA LEU A 46 -6.06 1.00 -3.73
C LEU A 46 -6.35 1.05 -2.24
N HIS A 47 -5.54 0.34 -1.47
CA HIS A 47 -5.67 0.35 -0.01
C HIS A 47 -4.91 1.50 0.64
N VAL A 48 -5.57 2.09 1.63
CA VAL A 48 -4.97 2.95 2.63
C VAL A 48 -4.87 2.15 3.92
N LEU A 49 -3.67 2.06 4.46
CA LEU A 49 -3.36 1.33 5.68
C LEU A 49 -3.04 2.29 6.83
N VAL A 50 -3.26 1.83 8.04
CA VAL A 50 -2.89 2.55 9.27
C VAL A 50 -2.13 1.62 10.22
N ASP A 51 -1.04 2.13 10.81
CA ASP A 51 -0.31 1.43 11.87
C ASP A 51 -0.88 1.74 13.27
N SER A 52 -0.39 1.04 14.29
CA SER A 52 -0.86 1.22 15.69
C SER A 52 -0.60 2.61 16.27
N GLN A 53 0.26 3.42 15.65
CA GLN A 53 0.55 4.79 16.05
C GLN A 53 -0.28 5.81 15.28
N GLY A 54 -1.16 5.36 14.36
CA GLY A 54 -1.97 6.23 13.52
C GLY A 54 -1.25 6.74 12.28
N ASN A 55 -0.05 6.22 11.95
CA ASN A 55 0.63 6.62 10.72
C ASN A 55 -0.07 6.00 9.52
N ILE A 56 -0.39 6.83 8.53
CA ILE A 56 -1.12 6.43 7.32
C ILE A 56 -0.12 6.05 6.22
N ALA A 57 -0.29 4.85 5.66
CA ALA A 57 0.42 4.37 4.49
C ALA A 57 -0.52 4.20 3.29
N ARG A 58 -0.13 4.71 2.12
CA ARG A 58 -0.90 4.54 0.88
C ARG A 58 -0.20 3.55 -0.04
N GLN A 59 -1.00 2.70 -0.68
CA GLN A 59 -0.53 1.83 -1.75
C GLN A 59 -0.02 2.67 -2.94
N ILE A 60 1.08 2.25 -3.55
CA ILE A 60 1.74 3.00 -4.65
C ILE A 60 1.88 2.19 -5.94
N ASP A 61 1.49 0.93 -5.90
CA ASP A 61 1.48 -0.02 -7.02
C ASP A 61 0.06 -0.55 -7.24
N HIS A 62 -0.21 -1.08 -8.42
CA HIS A 62 -1.50 -1.69 -8.72
C HIS A 62 -1.62 -3.13 -8.19
N GLU A 63 -0.50 -3.76 -7.81
CA GLU A 63 -0.44 -5.16 -7.36
C GLU A 63 -0.77 -5.35 -5.87
N GLY A 64 -0.81 -4.27 -5.09
CA GLY A 64 -1.14 -4.36 -3.66
C GLY A 64 0.05 -4.68 -2.76
N LEU A 65 1.28 -4.60 -3.26
CA LEU A 65 2.47 -5.06 -2.57
C LEU A 65 3.30 -3.92 -1.97
N ARG A 66 3.14 -2.70 -2.45
CA ARG A 66 4.03 -1.57 -2.11
C ARG A 66 3.28 -0.40 -1.54
N TYR A 67 3.81 0.13 -0.43
CA TYR A 67 3.19 1.22 0.31
C TYR A 67 4.20 2.30 0.67
N ARG A 68 3.72 3.52 0.92
CA ARG A 68 4.50 4.61 1.53
C ARG A 68 3.73 5.28 2.64
N PHE A 69 4.40 5.52 3.76
CA PHE A 69 3.88 6.37 4.81
C PHE A 69 3.86 7.84 4.38
N SER A 70 2.82 8.56 4.81
CA SER A 70 2.68 9.99 4.53
C SER A 70 3.91 10.76 5.05
N GLY A 71 4.49 11.61 4.20
CA GLY A 71 5.70 12.38 4.53
C GLY A 71 7.02 11.62 4.36
N SER A 72 7.01 10.39 3.85
CA SER A 72 8.21 9.61 3.55
C SER A 72 8.23 9.14 2.09
N ASN A 73 9.43 9.15 1.49
CA ASN A 73 9.68 8.56 0.17
C ASN A 73 10.12 7.09 0.25
N THR A 74 10.23 6.53 1.46
CA THR A 74 10.63 5.15 1.67
C THR A 74 9.50 4.20 1.26
N THR A 75 9.80 3.26 0.37
CA THR A 75 8.88 2.20 -0.02
C THR A 75 8.92 1.06 1.00
N TRP A 76 7.75 0.61 1.42
CA TRP A 76 7.52 -0.52 2.30
C TRP A 76 6.82 -1.64 1.54
N VAL A 77 7.07 -2.89 1.93
CA VAL A 77 6.48 -4.08 1.31
C VAL A 77 5.43 -4.69 2.22
N LEU A 78 4.26 -5.02 1.67
CA LEU A 78 3.21 -5.73 2.39
C LEU A 78 3.59 -7.20 2.60
N VAL A 79 3.49 -7.67 3.84
CA VAL A 79 3.69 -9.07 4.20
C VAL A 79 2.52 -9.56 5.05
N VAL A 80 2.19 -10.84 4.91
CA VAL A 80 1.06 -11.50 5.57
C VAL A 80 1.57 -12.70 6.35
N SER A 81 1.12 -12.86 7.60
CA SER A 81 1.46 -13.98 8.49
C SER A 81 0.23 -14.58 9.16
#